data_AF-A0A7J2R8I6-F1
#
_entry.id   AF-A0A7J2R8I6-F1
#
_cell.length_a   1.000
_cell.length_b   1.000
_cell.length_c   1.000
_cell.angle_alpha   90.00
_cell.angle_beta   90.00
_cell.angle_gamma   90.00
#
_symmetry.space_group_name_H-M   'P 1'
#
loop_
_entity.id
_entity.type
_entity.pdbx_description
1 polymer ?
#
loop_
_entity_poly.entity_id
_entity_poly.type
_entity_poly.pdbx_seq_one_letter_code
_entity_poly.pdbx_strand_id
1 'polypeptide(L)'
;MPIISLQISDDLLERFDKVRIMNGFSSKSEALRDSIVNFIEEHEKFENLEGYKLMTVSLVYPFKNIIIDQITEIYTQFHRIIKTVTDWRIAEKKIELLLLVGEFGIIKDFYRELAKIKDVICTIREIIID
;
A
#
# COMPACT_ATOMS: atom_id res chain seq x y z
N MET A 1 9.52 7.42 29.79
CA MET A 1 8.70 7.38 28.57
C MET A 1 9.17 8.50 27.66
N PRO A 2 9.53 8.21 26.39
CA PRO A 2 9.81 9.28 25.43
C PRO A 2 8.52 10.03 25.09
N ILE A 3 8.64 11.35 24.90
CA ILE A 3 7.54 12.23 24.48
C ILE A 3 7.89 12.77 23.10
N ILE A 4 6.96 12.65 22.17
CA ILE A 4 7.08 13.18 20.81
C ILE A 4 6.18 14.41 20.71
N SER A 5 6.75 15.55 20.33
CA SER A 5 5.98 16.75 19.99
C SER A 5 5.88 16.84 18.46
N LEU A 6 4.67 17.07 17.95
CA LEU A 6 4.38 17.11 16.52
C LEU A 6 3.69 18.43 16.20
N GLN A 7 4.12 19.08 15.13
CA GLN A 7 3.43 20.25 14.58
C GLN A 7 2.47 19.78 13.48
N ILE A 8 1.19 20.10 13.63
CA ILE A 8 0.12 19.72 12.69
C ILE A 8 -0.81 20.92 12.45
N SER A 9 -1.51 20.93 11.32
CA SER A 9 -2.52 21.95 11.03
C SER A 9 -3.79 21.76 11.85
N ASP A 10 -4.54 22.84 12.07
CA ASP A 10 -5.81 22.80 12.80
C ASP A 10 -6.83 21.87 12.13
N ASP A 11 -6.92 21.88 10.78
CA ASP A 11 -7.79 20.97 10.01
C ASP A 11 -7.46 19.49 10.28
N LEU A 12 -6.17 19.14 10.30
CA LEU A 12 -5.75 17.77 10.54
C LEU A 12 -6.09 17.33 11.96
N LEU A 13 -5.88 18.21 12.95
CA LEU A 13 -6.23 17.94 14.34
C LEU A 13 -7.74 17.74 14.52
N GLU A 14 -8.56 18.56 13.87
CA GLU A 14 -10.02 18.45 13.93
C GLU A 14 -10.51 17.14 13.30
N ARG A 15 -9.99 16.78 12.12
CA ARG A 15 -10.31 15.51 11.45
C ARG A 15 -9.87 14.32 12.29
N PHE A 16 -8.68 14.38 12.89
CA PHE A 16 -8.18 13.35 13.79
C PHE A 16 -9.10 13.17 15.00
N ASP A 17 -9.53 14.24 15.66
CA ASP A 17 -10.44 14.15 16.81
C ASP A 17 -11.78 13.51 16.47
N LYS A 18 -12.36 13.86 15.31
CA LYS A 18 -13.61 13.25 14.83
C LYS A 18 -13.45 11.74 14.66
N VAL A 19 -12.42 11.32 13.93
CA VAL A 19 -12.14 9.88 13.69
C VAL A 19 -11.85 9.16 15.00
N ARG A 20 -11.05 9.76 15.89
CA ARG A 20 -10.73 9.19 17.21
C ARG A 20 -11.98 8.89 18.02
N ILE A 21 -12.89 9.86 18.14
CA ILE A 21 -14.13 9.71 18.91
C ILE A 21 -15.02 8.62 18.30
N MET A 22 -15.15 8.61 16.96
CA MET A 22 -15.92 7.58 16.27
C MET A 22 -15.40 6.16 16.50
N ASN A 23 -14.08 6.00 16.65
CA ASN A 23 -13.45 4.71 16.91
C ASN A 23 -13.32 4.38 18.42
N GLY A 24 -13.91 5.19 19.30
CA GLY A 24 -14.01 4.89 20.73
C GLY A 24 -12.74 5.11 21.56
N PHE A 25 -11.72 5.76 20.99
CA PHE A 25 -10.48 6.04 21.71
C PHE A 25 -10.69 7.10 22.80
N SER A 26 -10.11 6.86 23.98
CA SER A 26 -10.28 7.69 25.17
C SER A 26 -9.40 8.94 25.18
N SER A 27 -8.24 8.90 24.51
CA SER A 27 -7.29 10.02 24.47
C SER A 27 -6.60 10.18 23.12
N LYS A 28 -6.09 11.39 22.83
CA LYS A 28 -5.28 11.64 21.61
C LYS A 28 -4.04 10.73 21.58
N SER A 29 -3.39 10.58 22.74
CA SER A 29 -2.17 9.79 22.88
C SER A 29 -2.41 8.30 22.68
N GLU A 30 -3.58 7.78 23.03
CA GLU A 30 -3.96 6.39 22.77
C GLU A 30 -4.14 6.16 21.26
N ALA A 31 -4.95 6.96 20.59
CA ALA A 31 -5.15 6.84 19.15
C ALA A 31 -3.88 7.08 18.32
N LEU A 32 -3.02 8.02 18.73
CA LEU A 32 -1.72 8.23 18.08
C LEU A 32 -0.80 7.03 18.30
N ARG A 33 -0.79 6.45 19.50
CA ARG A 33 0.04 5.28 19.79
C ARG A 33 -0.43 4.08 18.98
N ASP A 34 -1.73 3.83 18.92
CA ASP A 34 -2.31 2.79 18.08
C ASP A 34 -1.97 3.01 16.60
N SER A 35 -2.07 4.25 16.12
CA SER A 35 -1.66 4.60 14.74
C SER A 35 -0.18 4.35 14.48
N ILE A 36 0.70 4.64 15.44
CA ILE A 36 2.15 4.37 15.33
C ILE A 36 2.41 2.87 15.32
N VAL A 37 1.74 2.09 16.18
CA VAL A 37 1.86 0.62 16.18
C VAL A 37 1.38 0.06 14.85
N ASN A 38 0.22 0.48 14.37
CA ASN A 38 -0.29 0.05 13.07
C ASN A 38 0.66 0.42 11.92
N PHE A 39 1.23 1.63 11.95
CA PHE A 39 2.24 2.05 10.98
C PHE A 39 3.49 1.16 11.02
N ILE A 40 4.01 0.85 12.21
CA ILE A 40 5.16 -0.04 12.38
C ILE A 40 4.80 -1.45 11.91
N GLU A 41 3.69 -2.02 12.36
CA GLU A 41 3.28 -3.37 12.00
C GLU A 41 3.04 -3.53 10.49
N GLU A 42 2.42 -2.53 9.85
CA GLU A 42 2.21 -2.51 8.40
C GLU A 42 3.55 -2.59 7.64
N HIS A 43 4.57 -1.88 8.12
CA HIS A 43 5.87 -1.79 7.46
C HIS A 43 6.86 -2.89 7.87
N GLU A 44 6.86 -3.35 9.13
CA GLU A 44 7.71 -4.43 9.62
C GLU A 44 7.21 -5.81 9.17
N LYS A 45 5.89 -6.05 9.13
CA LYS A 45 5.34 -7.29 8.54
C LYS A 45 5.77 -7.37 7.09
N PHE A 46 5.65 -6.29 6.32
CA PHE A 46 6.11 -6.31 4.93
C PHE A 46 7.60 -6.61 4.77
N GLU A 47 8.47 -6.13 5.65
CA GLU A 47 9.90 -6.42 5.53
C GLU A 47 10.27 -7.85 6.00
N ASN A 48 9.54 -8.41 6.99
CA ASN A 48 9.79 -9.72 7.59
C ASN A 48 8.91 -10.87 7.05
N LEU A 49 8.01 -10.62 6.11
CA LEU A 49 7.21 -11.67 5.47
C LEU A 49 8.14 -12.59 4.68
N GLU A 50 7.93 -13.90 4.82
CA GLU A 50 8.72 -14.93 4.14
C GLU A 50 7.81 -16.05 3.64
N GLY A 51 8.33 -16.85 2.70
CA GLY A 51 7.68 -18.02 2.12
C GLY A 51 6.66 -17.70 1.03
N TYR A 52 5.85 -18.71 0.70
CA TYR A 52 4.85 -18.65 -0.36
C TYR A 52 3.58 -17.93 0.10
N LYS A 53 3.18 -16.86 -0.59
CA LYS A 53 2.12 -15.94 -0.16
C LYS A 53 1.14 -15.59 -1.29
N LEU A 54 -0.04 -15.15 -0.88
CA LEU A 54 -1.06 -14.54 -1.74
C LEU A 54 -1.18 -13.05 -1.40
N MET A 55 -1.06 -12.19 -2.41
CA MET A 55 -1.01 -10.74 -2.23
C MET A 55 -1.85 -10.04 -3.29
N THR A 56 -2.48 -8.93 -2.94
CA THR A 56 -3.02 -8.00 -3.91
C THR A 56 -2.13 -6.78 -4.05
N VAL A 57 -1.89 -6.32 -5.27
CA VAL A 57 -1.28 -5.02 -5.54
C VAL A 57 -2.30 -4.15 -6.24
N SER A 58 -2.49 -2.91 -5.76
CA SER A 58 -3.28 -1.92 -6.49
C SER A 58 -2.41 -0.78 -6.99
N LEU A 59 -2.65 -0.36 -8.23
CA LEU A 59 -1.96 0.71 -8.91
C LEU A 59 -2.93 1.80 -9.31
N VAL A 60 -2.53 3.06 -9.13
CA VAL A 60 -3.25 4.22 -9.65
C VAL A 60 -2.24 5.16 -10.30
N TYR A 61 -2.41 5.43 -11.59
CA TYR A 61 -1.44 6.22 -12.36
C TYR A 61 -2.11 6.98 -13.52
N PRO A 62 -1.51 8.09 -14.02
CA PRO A 62 -2.08 8.85 -15.12
C PRO A 62 -2.00 8.06 -16.43
N PHE A 63 -3.01 8.20 -17.30
CA PHE A 63 -3.05 7.49 -18.59
C PHE A 63 -2.01 8.06 -19.57
N LYS A 64 -0.76 7.59 -19.46
CA LYS A 64 0.38 7.97 -20.31
C LYS A 64 1.07 6.72 -20.83
N ASN A 65 1.28 6.64 -22.14
CA ASN A 65 1.88 5.45 -22.78
C ASN A 65 3.23 5.08 -22.16
N ILE A 66 4.08 6.05 -21.86
CA ILE A 66 5.41 5.82 -21.25
C ILE A 66 5.29 5.04 -19.92
N ILE A 67 4.31 5.37 -19.08
CA ILE A 67 4.10 4.69 -17.79
C ILE A 67 3.52 3.29 -18.02
N ILE A 68 2.57 3.17 -18.95
CA ILE A 68 1.96 1.89 -19.32
C ILE A 68 3.01 0.92 -19.83
N ASP A 69 3.92 1.39 -20.69
CA ASP A 69 4.99 0.58 -21.27
C ASP A 69 5.96 0.09 -20.18
N GLN A 70 6.36 0.98 -19.26
CA GLN A 70 7.20 0.62 -18.10
C GLN A 70 6.55 -0.44 -17.20
N ILE A 71 5.26 -0.28 -16.88
CA ILE A 71 4.51 -1.25 -16.08
C ILE A 71 4.41 -2.59 -16.81
N THR A 72 4.15 -2.57 -18.12
CA THR A 72 4.01 -3.78 -18.94
C THR A 72 5.32 -4.57 -19.04
N GLU A 73 6.46 -3.89 -19.10
CA GLU A 73 7.78 -4.53 -19.06
C GLU A 73 8.00 -5.27 -17.74
N ILE A 74 7.67 -4.63 -16.61
CA ILE A 74 7.72 -5.25 -15.29
C ILE A 74 6.75 -6.45 -15.22
N TYR A 75 5.53 -6.34 -15.76
CA TYR A 75 4.58 -7.46 -15.78
C TYR A 75 5.11 -8.66 -16.55
N THR A 76 5.79 -8.39 -17.66
CA THR A 76 6.43 -9.43 -18.45
C THR A 76 7.55 -10.12 -17.67
N GLN A 77 8.38 -9.36 -16.96
CA GLN A 77 9.45 -9.92 -16.12
C GLN A 77 8.91 -10.79 -14.96
N PHE A 78 7.82 -10.38 -14.34
CA PHE A 78 7.24 -11.05 -13.17
C PHE A 78 5.99 -11.88 -13.48
N HIS A 79 5.76 -12.23 -14.75
CA HIS A 79 4.54 -12.88 -15.23
C HIS A 79 4.16 -14.17 -14.48
N ARG A 80 5.14 -14.86 -13.88
CA ARG A 80 4.94 -16.15 -13.18
C ARG A 80 4.16 -16.01 -11.88
N ILE A 81 4.32 -14.88 -11.19
CA ILE A 81 3.64 -14.62 -9.91
C ILE A 81 2.27 -13.95 -10.11
N ILE A 82 2.05 -13.28 -11.24
CA ILE A 82 0.79 -12.59 -11.55
C ILE A 82 -0.26 -13.63 -11.96
N LYS A 83 -1.38 -13.70 -11.23
CA LYS A 83 -2.51 -14.60 -11.54
C LYS A 83 -3.61 -13.92 -12.32
N THR A 84 -3.88 -12.67 -11.98
CA THR A 84 -4.80 -11.84 -12.75
C THR A 84 -4.47 -10.37 -12.56
N VAL A 85 -4.80 -9.58 -13.56
CA VAL A 85 -4.78 -8.13 -13.54
C VAL A 85 -6.16 -7.69 -14.00
N THR A 86 -6.83 -6.90 -13.18
CA THR A 86 -8.07 -6.23 -13.56
C THR A 86 -7.81 -4.74 -13.57
N ASP A 87 -8.12 -4.08 -14.68
CA ASP A 87 -7.91 -2.65 -14.82
C ASP A 87 -9.17 -1.90 -15.22
N TRP A 88 -9.19 -0.63 -14.85
CA TRP A 88 -10.25 0.31 -15.16
C TRP A 88 -9.64 1.65 -15.52
N ARG A 89 -10.32 2.36 -16.43
CA ARG A 89 -10.05 3.76 -16.70
C ARG A 89 -11.13 4.61 -16.04
N ILE A 90 -10.74 5.38 -15.03
CA ILE A 90 -11.65 6.28 -14.31
C ILE A 90 -11.07 7.69 -14.39
N ALA A 91 -11.84 8.60 -15.00
CA ALA A 91 -11.37 9.94 -15.37
C ALA A 91 -10.07 9.88 -16.19
N GLU A 92 -9.04 10.65 -15.80
CA GLU A 92 -7.73 10.68 -16.46
C GLU A 92 -6.70 9.70 -15.87
N LYS A 93 -7.15 8.78 -15.01
CA LYS A 93 -6.30 7.80 -14.35
C LYS A 93 -6.67 6.38 -14.77
N LYS A 94 -5.64 5.53 -14.79
CA LYS A 94 -5.79 4.08 -14.86
C LYS A 94 -5.63 3.51 -13.46
N ILE A 95 -6.51 2.60 -13.12
CA ILE A 95 -6.55 1.89 -11.84
C ILE A 95 -6.40 0.42 -12.16
N GLU A 96 -5.47 -0.26 -11.52
CA GLU A 96 -5.26 -1.69 -11.71
C GLU A 96 -5.26 -2.40 -10.35
N LEU A 97 -5.81 -3.60 -10.33
CA LEU A 97 -5.79 -4.51 -9.20
C LEU A 97 -5.22 -5.85 -9.68
N LEU A 98 -4.16 -6.28 -9.02
CA LEU A 98 -3.41 -7.48 -9.34
C LEU A 98 -3.55 -8.49 -8.22
N LEU A 99 -3.74 -9.75 -8.59
CA LEU A 99 -3.58 -10.89 -7.68
C LEU A 99 -2.24 -11.55 -7.95
N LEU A 100 -1.39 -11.62 -6.93
CA LEU A 100 -0.07 -12.22 -6.97
C LEU A 100 -0.02 -13.45 -6.07
N VAL A 101 0.60 -14.53 -6.56
CA VAL A 101 0.80 -15.76 -5.79
C VAL A 101 2.19 -16.30 -6.09
N GLY A 102 3.02 -16.43 -5.06
CA GLY A 102 4.42 -16.81 -5.21
C GLY A 102 5.25 -16.62 -3.95
N GLU A 103 6.56 -16.85 -4.06
CA GLU A 103 7.51 -16.54 -2.99
C GLU A 103 7.53 -15.03 -2.71
N PHE A 104 7.45 -14.68 -1.42
CA PHE A 104 7.33 -13.28 -1.00
C PHE A 104 8.50 -12.42 -1.46
N GLY A 105 9.73 -12.96 -1.49
CA GLY A 105 10.89 -12.23 -2.01
C GLY A 105 10.67 -11.71 -3.44
N ILE A 106 10.12 -12.55 -4.32
CA ILE A 106 9.82 -12.18 -5.71
C ILE A 106 8.68 -11.16 -5.77
N ILE A 107 7.65 -11.32 -4.93
CA ILE A 107 6.54 -10.37 -4.84
C ILE A 107 7.01 -9.00 -4.34
N LYS A 108 7.92 -8.99 -3.37
CA LYS A 108 8.52 -7.77 -2.81
C LYS A 108 9.37 -7.05 -3.84
N ASP A 109 10.15 -7.76 -4.63
CA ASP A 109 10.92 -7.19 -5.74
C ASP A 109 10.00 -6.59 -6.81
N PHE A 110 8.93 -7.31 -7.18
CA PHE A 110 7.91 -6.80 -8.10
C PHE A 110 7.27 -5.49 -7.60
N TYR A 111 6.85 -5.46 -6.34
CA TYR A 111 6.27 -4.26 -5.72
C TYR A 111 7.27 -3.09 -5.71
N ARG A 112 8.54 -3.35 -5.40
CA ARG A 112 9.61 -2.35 -5.38
C ARG A 112 9.88 -1.77 -6.77
N GLU A 113 9.89 -2.59 -7.83
CA GLU A 113 10.05 -2.11 -9.20
C GLU A 113 8.88 -1.20 -9.62
N LEU A 114 7.64 -1.57 -9.29
CA LEU A 114 6.47 -0.73 -9.57
C LEU A 114 6.48 0.58 -8.78
N ALA A 115 6.88 0.54 -7.50
CA ALA A 115 6.93 1.71 -6.64
C ALA A 115 8.03 2.73 -7.05
N LYS A 116 9.01 2.33 -7.86
CA LYS A 116 10.03 3.24 -8.43
C LYS A 116 9.48 4.12 -9.56
N ILE A 117 8.38 3.73 -10.19
CA ILE A 117 7.82 4.47 -11.32
C ILE A 117 7.22 5.77 -10.81
N LYS A 118 7.69 6.89 -11.36
CA LYS A 118 7.19 8.21 -11.00
C LYS A 118 5.71 8.36 -11.38
N ASP A 119 4.96 9.05 -10.53
CA ASP A 119 3.51 9.30 -10.69
C ASP A 119 2.62 8.05 -10.60
N VAL A 120 3.17 6.91 -10.13
CA VAL A 120 2.41 5.68 -9.83
C VAL A 120 2.21 5.58 -8.33
N ILE A 121 0.94 5.50 -7.90
CA ILE A 121 0.59 5.15 -6.52
C ILE A 121 0.43 3.64 -6.49
N CYS A 122 1.26 2.97 -5.69
CA CYS A 122 1.28 1.52 -5.54
C CYS A 122 0.98 1.16 -4.08
N THR A 123 0.08 0.21 -3.87
CA THR A 123 -0.17 -0.36 -2.54
C THR A 123 -0.24 -1.88 -2.62
N ILE A 124 0.22 -2.57 -1.58
CA ILE A 124 0.24 -4.02 -1.50
C ILE A 124 -0.44 -4.48 -0.21
N ARG A 125 -1.21 -5.56 -0.28
CA ARG A 125 -1.89 -6.17 0.87
C ARG A 125 -1.80 -7.70 0.77
N GLU A 126 -1.55 -8.35 1.90
CA GLU A 126 -1.63 -9.82 2.01
C GLU A 126 -3.09 -10.27 2.02
N ILE A 127 -3.38 -11.38 1.33
CA ILE A 127 -4.63 -12.11 1.44
C ILE A 127 -4.39 -13.33 2.31
N ILE A 128 -5.09 -13.41 3.44
CA ILE A 128 -5.11 -14.59 4.30
C ILE A 128 -6.35 -15.41 3.92
N ILE A 129 -6.13 -16.67 3.54
CA ILE A 129 -7.20 -17.64 3.30
C ILE A 129 -7.14 -18.60 4.48
N ASP A 130 -8.09 -18.48 5.41
CA ASP A 130 -8.34 -19.45 6.47
C ASP A 130 -9.13 -20.67 5.95
#